data_AF-A0A0E0J1Y2-F1
#
_entry.id   AF-A0A0E0J1Y2-F1
#
_cell.length_a   1.000
_cell.length_b   1.000
_cell.length_c   1.000
_cell.angle_alpha   90.00
_cell.angle_beta   90.00
_cell.angle_gamma   90.00
#
_symmetry.space_group_name_H-M   'P 1'
#
loop_
_entity.id
_entity.type
_entity.pdbx_description
1 polymer ?
#
loop_
_entity_poly.entity_id
_entity_poly.type
_entity_poly.pdbx_seq_one_letter_code
_entity_poly.pdbx_strand_id
1 'polypeptide(L)'
;MDPPSEGRSETSSFDKVMDPTNDQGKAPSITEKKKKKKVRYTQEQILYCIGNPEELPERRDTPKLTEALGAELLAKLPPELVAHLRAMDDAKEEGKARRKALIEELRHEREVIYNIRDKPEDVLKQYYAKGYAEYEVIIDDDDYEDGDQGSRAAAH
;
A
#
# COMPACT_ATOMS: atom_id res chain seq x y z
N MET A 1 38.41 -33.19 -18.44
CA MET A 1 38.43 -32.37 -19.67
C MET A 1 38.36 -30.93 -19.20
N ASP A 2 39.53 -30.30 -19.14
CA ASP A 2 39.73 -28.86 -18.97
C ASP A 2 39.12 -28.06 -20.13
N PRO A 3 38.85 -26.75 -19.95
CA PRO A 3 38.30 -25.88 -20.99
C PRO A 3 39.41 -25.31 -21.90
N PRO A 4 39.11 -24.88 -23.15
CA PRO A 4 39.91 -23.87 -23.83
C PRO A 4 39.31 -22.49 -23.48
N SER A 5 39.98 -21.60 -22.74
CA SER A 5 41.22 -20.84 -23.02
C SER A 5 41.03 -19.67 -24.01
N GLU A 6 41.60 -18.56 -23.57
CA GLU A 6 41.52 -17.15 -23.97
C GLU A 6 42.00 -16.79 -25.39
N GLY A 7 41.58 -15.61 -25.85
CA GLY A 7 42.17 -14.84 -26.97
C GLY A 7 41.28 -13.64 -27.27
N ARG A 8 41.44 -12.46 -26.66
CA ARG A 8 42.52 -11.44 -26.72
C ARG A 8 42.55 -10.66 -28.06
N SER A 9 42.42 -9.33 -27.94
CA SER A 9 42.90 -8.28 -28.87
C SER A 9 42.16 -8.17 -30.22
N GLU A 10 41.97 -7.01 -30.88
CA GLU A 10 42.42 -5.63 -30.70
C GLU A 10 41.67 -4.75 -31.70
N THR A 11 41.30 -3.54 -31.25
CA THR A 11 41.36 -2.23 -31.94
C THR A 11 40.84 -2.01 -33.38
N SER A 12 40.20 -0.84 -33.47
CA SER A 12 40.43 0.19 -34.49
C SER A 12 39.79 0.03 -35.87
N SER A 13 38.76 0.85 -36.11
CA SER A 13 38.91 1.90 -37.12
C SER A 13 38.00 3.09 -36.82
N PHE A 14 38.63 4.17 -36.40
CA PHE A 14 38.09 5.53 -36.47
C PHE A 14 38.28 6.01 -37.92
N ASP A 15 37.20 6.41 -38.58
CA ASP A 15 37.11 7.61 -39.43
C ASP A 15 35.71 7.62 -40.11
N LYS A 16 34.73 8.42 -39.67
CA LYS A 16 34.56 9.88 -39.77
C LYS A 16 33.64 10.24 -40.94
N VAL A 17 32.39 10.60 -40.63
CA VAL A 17 31.70 11.72 -41.30
C VAL A 17 30.86 12.43 -40.23
N MET A 18 31.37 13.59 -39.81
CA MET A 18 30.59 14.63 -39.14
C MET A 18 29.68 15.25 -40.19
N ASP A 19 28.36 15.22 -39.97
CA ASP A 19 27.41 16.09 -40.64
C ASP A 19 26.79 17.04 -39.61
N PRO A 20 27.03 18.36 -39.68
CA PRO A 20 26.53 19.31 -38.72
C PRO A 20 25.22 19.90 -39.25
N THR A 21 24.08 19.27 -38.94
CA THR A 21 22.79 19.96 -39.05
C THR A 21 21.71 19.20 -38.29
N ASN A 22 21.37 19.70 -37.10
CA ASN A 22 20.05 20.26 -36.80
C ASN A 22 19.87 20.26 -35.28
N ASP A 23 20.13 21.42 -34.70
CA ASP A 23 19.80 21.75 -33.33
C ASP A 23 18.27 21.84 -33.19
N GLN A 24 17.67 20.76 -32.70
CA GLN A 24 16.40 20.84 -31.99
C GLN A 24 16.59 20.14 -30.65
N GLY A 25 16.96 20.93 -29.65
CA GLY A 25 17.06 20.55 -28.26
C GLY A 25 15.81 19.82 -27.78
N LYS A 26 15.89 18.49 -27.75
CA LYS A 26 15.11 17.69 -26.82
C LYS A 26 15.98 17.54 -25.58
N ALA A 27 15.70 18.37 -24.57
CA ALA A 27 16.30 18.22 -23.26
C ALA A 27 16.24 16.74 -22.85
N PRO A 28 17.32 16.14 -22.32
CA PRO A 28 17.21 14.84 -21.70
C PRO A 28 16.23 15.02 -20.54
N SER A 29 15.03 14.46 -20.67
CA SER A 29 14.11 14.37 -19.56
C SER A 29 14.78 13.47 -18.53
N ILE A 30 15.44 14.09 -17.55
CA ILE A 30 15.99 13.43 -16.37
C ILE A 30 14.78 12.84 -15.65
N THR A 31 14.47 11.59 -15.96
CA THR A 31 13.57 10.80 -15.14
C THR A 31 14.40 10.35 -13.96
N GLU A 32 14.40 11.15 -12.90
CA GLU A 32 15.00 10.77 -11.62
C GLU A 32 14.42 9.41 -11.22
N LYS A 33 15.26 8.38 -11.24
CA LYS A 33 14.89 7.04 -10.81
C LYS A 33 14.79 7.07 -9.29
N LYS A 34 13.58 7.30 -8.76
CA LYS A 34 13.30 7.22 -7.33
C LYS A 34 13.85 5.92 -6.74
N LYS A 35 14.73 6.01 -5.74
CA LYS A 35 15.33 4.83 -5.11
C LYS A 35 14.32 4.18 -4.18
N LYS A 36 14.28 2.85 -4.21
CA LYS A 36 13.42 2.03 -3.33
C LYS A 36 14.27 1.35 -2.27
N LYS A 37 13.85 1.44 -1.02
CA LYS A 37 14.45 0.75 0.13
C LYS A 37 13.44 -0.20 0.75
N LYS A 38 13.86 -1.41 1.11
CA LYS A 38 13.05 -2.31 1.94
C LYS A 38 13.33 -2.05 3.42
N VAL A 39 12.26 -1.91 4.20
CA VAL A 39 12.30 -1.68 5.65
C VAL A 39 11.52 -2.80 6.32
N ARG A 40 12.00 -3.26 7.48
CA ARG A 40 11.32 -4.29 8.27
C ARG A 40 10.23 -3.68 9.13
N TYR A 41 9.10 -4.38 9.23
CA TYR A 41 8.11 -4.10 10.27
C TYR A 41 8.70 -4.41 11.66
N THR A 42 8.36 -3.57 12.63
CA THR A 42 8.74 -3.76 14.04
C THR A 42 7.93 -4.89 14.66
N GLN A 43 8.41 -5.43 15.79
CA GLN A 43 7.67 -6.46 16.50
C GLN A 43 6.28 -5.98 16.97
N GLU A 44 6.16 -4.72 17.35
CA GLU A 44 4.88 -4.10 17.74
C GLU A 44 3.90 -4.04 16.56
N GLN A 45 4.37 -3.66 15.37
CA GLN A 45 3.56 -3.68 14.15
C GLN A 45 3.09 -5.10 13.79
N ILE A 46 3.97 -6.09 13.93
CA ILE A 46 3.59 -7.50 13.74
C ILE A 46 2.55 -7.94 14.77
N LEU A 47 2.73 -7.58 16.05
CA LEU A 47 1.77 -7.91 17.11
C LEU A 47 0.40 -7.26 16.86
N TYR A 48 0.37 -6.02 16.37
CA TYR A 48 -0.87 -5.37 15.95
C TYR A 48 -1.58 -6.19 14.86
N CYS A 49 -0.84 -6.62 13.82
CA CYS A 49 -1.40 -7.47 12.77
C CYS A 49 -1.87 -8.82 13.32
N ILE A 50 -1.18 -9.43 14.29
CA ILE A 50 -1.63 -10.68 14.93
C ILE A 50 -2.96 -10.47 15.67
N GLY A 51 -3.12 -9.32 16.35
CA GLY A 51 -4.38 -8.96 17.01
C GLY A 51 -5.51 -8.61 16.03
N ASN A 52 -5.16 -8.17 14.82
CA ASN A 52 -6.08 -7.74 13.78
C ASN A 52 -5.72 -8.40 12.43
N PRO A 53 -5.89 -9.73 12.30
CA PRO A 53 -5.30 -10.48 11.19
C PRO A 53 -5.99 -10.26 9.85
N GLU A 54 -7.24 -9.79 9.87
CA GLU A 54 -8.03 -9.54 8.68
C GLU A 54 -8.71 -8.16 8.72
N GLU A 55 -8.87 -7.53 7.55
CA GLU A 55 -9.73 -6.35 7.45
C GLU A 55 -11.21 -6.76 7.57
N LEU A 56 -11.98 -6.02 8.37
CA LEU A 56 -13.42 -6.26 8.46
C LEU A 56 -14.08 -6.00 7.08
N PRO A 57 -14.65 -7.04 6.43
CA PRO A 57 -15.13 -6.90 5.06
C PRO A 57 -16.44 -6.13 5.04
N GLU A 58 -16.75 -5.27 4.07
CA GLU A 58 -18.08 -4.63 4.02
C GLU A 58 -19.22 -5.65 4.00
N ARG A 59 -20.34 -5.35 4.68
CA ARG A 59 -21.51 -6.23 4.63
C ARG A 59 -22.18 -6.09 3.27
N ARG A 60 -22.67 -7.20 2.72
CA ARG A 60 -23.46 -7.17 1.50
C ARG A 60 -24.63 -6.21 1.67
N ASP A 61 -24.76 -5.32 0.70
CA ASP A 61 -25.92 -4.46 0.66
C ASP A 61 -27.15 -5.31 0.31
N THR A 62 -28.19 -5.13 1.11
CA THR A 62 -29.45 -5.85 0.95
C THR A 62 -30.56 -4.82 1.03
N PRO A 63 -31.59 -4.94 0.18
CA PRO A 63 -32.67 -3.96 0.15
C PRO A 63 -33.38 -3.88 1.50
N LYS A 64 -34.05 -2.76 1.73
CA LYS A 64 -34.94 -2.60 2.88
C LYS A 64 -36.12 -3.57 2.77
N LEU A 65 -36.63 -4.05 3.88
CA LEU A 65 -37.81 -4.92 3.92
C LEU A 65 -39.03 -4.19 3.36
N THR A 66 -39.17 -2.91 3.70
CA THR A 66 -40.25 -2.06 3.17
C THR A 66 -40.14 -1.85 1.65
N GLU A 67 -38.92 -1.71 1.12
CA GLU A 67 -38.70 -1.64 -0.33
C GLU A 67 -39.02 -2.96 -1.03
N ALA A 68 -38.57 -4.09 -0.45
CA ALA A 68 -38.78 -5.42 -1.01
C ALA A 68 -40.26 -5.82 -1.07
N LEU A 69 -41.08 -5.37 -0.12
CA LEU A 69 -42.53 -5.63 -0.10
C LEU A 69 -43.30 -4.74 -1.09
N GLY A 70 -42.80 -3.55 -1.38
CA GLY A 70 -43.46 -2.58 -2.24
C GLY A 70 -44.71 -1.92 -1.61
N ALA A 71 -45.09 -0.78 -2.18
CA ALA A 71 -46.14 0.07 -1.61
C ALA A 71 -47.52 -0.61 -1.54
N GLU A 72 -47.86 -1.44 -2.52
CA GLU A 72 -49.16 -2.10 -2.59
C GLU A 72 -49.40 -3.11 -1.47
N LEU A 73 -48.38 -3.90 -1.11
CA LEU A 73 -48.48 -4.86 -0.02
C LEU A 73 -48.40 -4.15 1.33
N LEU A 74 -47.52 -3.15 1.47
CA LEU A 74 -47.43 -2.34 2.69
C LEU A 74 -48.77 -1.67 3.03
N ALA A 75 -49.52 -1.19 2.03
CA ALA A 75 -50.83 -0.57 2.24
C ALA A 75 -51.90 -1.53 2.77
N LYS A 76 -51.71 -2.86 2.63
CA LYS A 76 -52.61 -3.89 3.12
C LYS A 76 -52.24 -4.42 4.51
N LEU A 77 -51.08 -4.03 5.04
CA LEU A 77 -50.61 -4.47 6.35
C LEU A 77 -51.16 -3.57 7.48
N PRO A 78 -51.35 -4.11 8.70
CA PRO A 78 -51.66 -3.29 9.86
C PRO A 78 -50.61 -2.19 10.09
N PRO A 79 -51.00 -0.98 10.51
CA PRO A 79 -50.08 0.13 10.73
C PRO A 79 -48.93 -0.21 11.69
N GLU A 80 -49.22 -0.99 12.74
CA GLU A 80 -48.23 -1.44 13.73
C GLU A 80 -47.15 -2.30 13.09
N LEU A 81 -47.52 -3.19 12.16
CA LEU A 81 -46.59 -4.05 11.45
C LEU A 81 -45.72 -3.25 10.47
N VAL A 82 -46.31 -2.27 9.77
CA VAL A 82 -45.55 -1.37 8.89
C VAL A 82 -44.53 -0.54 9.69
N ALA A 83 -44.93 -0.03 10.86
CA ALA A 83 -44.03 0.69 11.75
C ALA A 83 -42.87 -0.19 12.23
N HIS A 84 -43.15 -1.45 12.60
CA HIS A 84 -42.11 -2.40 12.99
C HIS A 84 -41.12 -2.68 11.87
N LEU A 85 -41.59 -2.89 10.63
CA LEU A 85 -40.71 -3.11 9.47
C LEU A 85 -39.80 -1.90 9.20
N ARG A 86 -40.34 -0.67 9.31
CA ARG A 86 -39.54 0.56 9.18
C ARG A 86 -38.46 0.65 10.26
N ALA A 87 -38.82 0.35 11.51
CA ALA A 87 -37.84 0.35 12.61
C ALA A 87 -36.72 -0.68 12.39
N MET A 88 -37.03 -1.85 11.82
CA MET A 88 -36.01 -2.83 11.42
C MET A 88 -35.09 -2.30 10.31
N ASP A 89 -35.64 -1.63 9.31
CA ASP A 89 -34.87 -1.01 8.24
C ASP A 89 -33.95 0.10 8.77
N ASP A 90 -34.45 0.95 9.67
CA ASP A 90 -33.67 2.03 10.30
C ASP A 90 -32.53 1.47 11.17
N ALA A 91 -32.81 0.46 12.01
CA ALA A 91 -31.79 -0.20 12.84
C ALA A 91 -30.72 -0.89 11.98
N LYS A 92 -31.11 -1.45 10.83
CA LYS A 92 -30.17 -2.04 9.87
C LYS A 92 -29.26 -0.97 9.26
N GLU A 93 -29.79 0.16 8.84
CA GLU A 93 -29.00 1.27 8.28
C GLU A 93 -28.06 1.88 9.34
N GLU A 94 -28.53 2.05 10.57
CA GLU A 94 -27.69 2.47 11.68
C GLU A 94 -26.54 1.46 11.92
N GLY A 95 -26.84 0.16 11.89
CA GLY A 95 -25.85 -0.90 11.99
C GLY A 95 -24.82 -0.86 10.86
N LYS A 96 -25.24 -0.56 9.62
CA LYS A 96 -24.33 -0.37 8.48
C LYS A 96 -23.42 0.83 8.71
N ALA A 97 -23.96 1.96 9.15
CA ALA A 97 -23.20 3.18 9.42
C ALA A 97 -22.16 2.98 10.54
N ARG A 98 -22.57 2.40 11.67
CA ARG A 98 -21.67 2.06 12.79
C ARG A 98 -20.54 1.14 12.35
N ARG A 99 -20.86 0.13 11.53
CA ARG A 99 -19.85 -0.81 11.02
C ARG A 99 -18.88 -0.16 10.06
N LYS A 100 -19.34 0.74 9.19
CA LYS A 100 -18.47 1.52 8.31
C LYS A 100 -17.51 2.40 9.11
N ALA A 101 -17.99 3.04 10.17
CA ALA A 101 -17.15 3.83 11.06
C ALA A 101 -16.05 2.97 11.72
N LEU A 102 -16.40 1.77 12.21
CA LEU A 102 -15.41 0.85 12.79
C LEU A 102 -14.35 0.39 11.77
N ILE A 103 -14.73 0.11 10.52
CA ILE A 103 -13.78 -0.24 9.46
C ILE A 103 -12.80 0.92 9.22
N GLU A 104 -13.30 2.15 9.19
CA GLU A 104 -12.49 3.35 9.01
C GLU A 104 -11.52 3.56 10.17
N GLU A 105 -11.98 3.36 11.41
CA GLU A 105 -11.17 3.48 12.61
C GLU A 105 -10.04 2.47 12.64
N LEU A 106 -10.32 1.19 12.37
CA LEU A 106 -9.29 0.14 12.30
C LEU A 106 -8.28 0.41 11.17
N ARG A 107 -8.75 0.92 10.03
CA ARG A 107 -7.86 1.30 8.93
C ARG A 107 -6.96 2.48 9.33
N HIS A 108 -7.54 3.50 9.97
CA HIS A 108 -6.81 4.67 10.45
C HIS A 108 -5.77 4.29 11.49
N GLU A 109 -6.14 3.45 12.46
CA GLU A 109 -5.20 2.96 13.48
C GLU A 109 -4.03 2.22 12.83
N ARG A 110 -4.30 1.29 11.91
CA ARG A 110 -3.26 0.57 11.17
C ARG A 110 -2.34 1.51 10.40
N GLU A 111 -2.90 2.39 9.58
CA GLU A 111 -2.14 3.17 8.59
C GLU A 111 -1.47 4.41 9.19
N VAL A 112 -2.10 5.05 10.17
CA VAL A 112 -1.64 6.32 10.73
C VAL A 112 -0.93 6.14 12.07
N ILE A 113 -1.48 5.31 12.96
CA ILE A 113 -0.90 5.12 14.30
C ILE A 113 0.25 4.12 14.25
N TYR A 114 0.02 2.94 13.68
CA TYR A 114 1.07 1.91 13.56
C TYR A 114 1.90 2.04 12.28
N ASN A 115 1.52 2.92 11.35
CA ASN A 115 2.22 3.12 10.07
C ASN A 115 2.42 1.82 9.26
N ILE A 116 1.42 0.93 9.32
CA ILE A 116 1.40 -0.34 8.60
C ILE A 116 0.65 -0.13 7.29
N ARG A 117 1.43 -0.06 6.21
CA ARG A 117 0.95 0.25 4.86
C ARG A 117 0.27 -0.93 4.18
N ASP A 118 0.80 -2.13 4.40
CA ASP A 118 0.29 -3.35 3.80
C ASP A 118 -0.90 -3.88 4.61
N LYS A 119 -1.73 -4.71 3.97
CA LYS A 119 -2.82 -5.35 4.69
C LYS A 119 -2.29 -6.31 5.75
N PRO A 120 -2.96 -6.47 6.90
CA PRO A 120 -2.52 -7.39 7.94
C PRO A 120 -2.31 -8.81 7.42
N GLU A 121 -3.15 -9.31 6.51
CA GLU A 121 -3.00 -10.66 5.96
C GLU A 121 -1.66 -10.82 5.23
N ASP A 122 -1.25 -9.80 4.46
CA ASP A 122 -0.02 -9.81 3.67
C ASP A 122 1.23 -9.72 4.58
N VAL A 123 1.18 -8.86 5.60
CA VAL A 123 2.24 -8.74 6.61
C VAL A 123 2.42 -10.07 7.35
N LEU A 124 1.31 -10.65 7.83
CA LEU A 124 1.34 -11.92 8.56
C LEU A 124 1.80 -13.08 7.70
N LYS A 125 1.39 -13.12 6.43
CA LYS A 125 1.86 -14.12 5.48
C LYS A 125 3.37 -14.08 5.30
N GLN A 126 3.97 -12.88 5.21
CA GLN A 126 5.43 -12.75 5.19
C GLN A 126 6.06 -13.22 6.51
N TYR A 127 5.51 -12.77 7.64
CA TYR A 127 6.01 -13.07 8.97
C TYR A 127 6.03 -14.58 9.25
N TYR A 128 4.94 -15.28 8.99
CA TYR A 128 4.86 -16.73 9.23
C TYR A 128 5.75 -17.53 8.26
N ALA A 129 6.06 -17.00 7.07
CA ALA A 129 6.93 -17.66 6.11
C ALA A 129 8.43 -17.43 6.40
N LYS A 130 8.82 -16.25 6.87
CA LYS A 130 10.23 -15.82 6.96
C LYS A 130 10.72 -15.54 8.38
N GLY A 131 9.81 -15.42 9.35
CA GLY A 131 10.08 -14.93 10.71
C GLY A 131 10.15 -13.39 10.82
N TYR A 132 9.92 -12.66 9.73
CA TYR A 132 9.88 -11.20 9.66
C TYR A 132 9.06 -10.74 8.44
N ALA A 133 8.64 -9.48 8.41
CA ALA A 133 7.97 -8.87 7.26
C ALA A 133 8.64 -7.55 6.88
N GLU A 134 8.61 -7.21 5.59
CA GLU A 134 9.22 -6.01 5.03
C GLU A 134 8.26 -5.28 4.08
N TYR A 135 8.40 -3.96 3.98
CA TYR A 135 7.68 -3.08 3.07
C TYR A 135 8.65 -2.16 2.29
N GLU A 136 8.23 -1.68 1.13
CA GLU A 136 9.01 -0.74 0.31
C GLU A 136 8.75 0.72 0.71
N VAL A 137 9.83 1.48 0.87
CA VAL A 137 9.84 2.94 1.06
C VAL A 137 10.54 3.56 -0.13
N ILE A 138 9.93 4.61 -0.69
CA ILE A 138 10.53 5.39 -1.77
C ILE A 138 11.29 6.55 -1.11
N ILE A 139 12.56 6.69 -1.44
CA ILE A 139 13.42 7.78 -0.95
C ILE A 139 13.72 8.66 -2.17
N ASP A 140 13.39 9.95 -2.04
CA ASP A 140 13.79 10.96 -3.02
C ASP A 140 15.23 11.41 -2.67
N ASP A 141 16.08 11.56 -3.70
CA ASP A 141 17.54 11.67 -3.54
C ASP A 141 18.01 13.01 -2.92
N ASP A 142 17.11 13.98 -2.68
CA ASP A 142 17.44 15.32 -2.19
C ASP A 142 17.66 15.42 -0.66
N ASP A 143 17.43 14.33 0.10
CA ASP A 143 17.51 14.32 1.58
C ASP A 143 18.83 13.74 2.14
N TYR A 144 19.84 13.52 1.29
CA TYR A 144 21.18 13.12 1.72
C TYR A 144 22.11 14.34 1.82
N GLU A 145 21.99 15.12 2.90
CA GLU A 145 23.17 15.85 3.39
C GLU A 145 24.17 14.83 3.93
N ASP A 146 25.26 14.69 3.18
CA ASP A 146 26.46 13.92 3.47
C ASP A 146 27.09 14.39 4.80
N GLY A 147 26.72 13.74 5.90
CA GLY A 147 27.34 13.90 7.20
C GLY A 147 28.67 13.15 7.31
N ASP A 148 29.58 13.36 6.37
CA ASP A 148 31.01 13.06 6.58
C ASP A 148 31.60 14.11 7.53
N GLN A 149 31.49 13.85 8.83
CA GLN A 149 32.40 14.43 9.81
C GLN A 149 33.23 13.32 10.45
N GLY A 150 34.26 12.91 9.72
CA GLY A 150 35.46 12.36 10.32
C GLY A 150 35.99 13.28 11.41
N SER A 151 36.03 12.80 12.65
CA SER A 151 36.92 13.33 13.69
C SER A 151 37.82 12.19 14.18
N ARG A 152 38.85 11.97 13.37
CA ARG A 152 40.09 11.31 13.77
C ARG A 152 40.88 12.25 14.67
N ALA A 153 41.39 11.70 15.77
CA ALA A 153 42.48 12.19 16.61
C ALA A 153 42.22 13.35 17.59
N ALA A 154 42.24 13.01 18.89
CA ALA A 154 43.05 13.75 19.86
C ALA A 154 43.60 12.75 20.89
N ALA A 155 44.82 12.29 20.65
CA ALA A 155 45.73 11.84 21.69
C ALA A 155 46.56 13.06 22.11
N HIS A 156 46.45 13.47 23.37
CA HIS A 156 47.56 13.87 24.25
C HIS A 156 47.04 14.27 25.63
#